data_AF-A0A7D5P6K2-F1
#
_entry.id   AF-A0A7D5P6K2-F1
#
_cell.length_a   1.000
_cell.length_b   1.000
_cell.length_c   1.000
_cell.angle_alpha   90.00
_cell.angle_beta   90.00
_cell.angle_gamma   90.00
#
_symmetry.space_group_name_H-M   'P 1'
#
loop_
_entity.id
_entity.type
_entity.pdbx_description
1 polymer ?
#
loop_
_entity_poly.entity_id
_entity_poly.type
_entity_poly.pdbx_seq_one_letter_code
_entity_poly.pdbx_strand_id
1 'polypeptide(L)' 'MTEPPSPTGGASLGPNDPVEEADGYSRTVYRECDLCESLTDLTESHGLFVCGACEEQLLP' A
#
# COMPACT_ATOMS: atom_id res chain seq x y z
N MET A 1 -6.75 -44.10 28.05
CA MET A 1 -6.26 -42.73 28.34
C MET A 1 -6.62 -41.89 27.12
N THR A 2 -7.63 -41.04 27.27
CA THR A 2 -8.06 -40.06 26.26
C THR A 2 -7.88 -38.71 26.89
N GLU A 3 -6.98 -37.90 26.35
CA GLU A 3 -6.87 -36.48 26.64
C GLU A 3 -6.92 -35.73 25.30
N PRO A 4 -7.88 -34.80 25.10
CA PRO A 4 -7.85 -33.91 23.95
C PRO A 4 -6.90 -32.74 24.23
N PRO A 5 -5.98 -32.37 23.33
CA PRO A 5 -5.35 -31.07 23.43
C PRO A 5 -6.31 -30.00 22.89
N SER A 6 -6.82 -29.18 23.79
CA SER A 6 -7.14 -27.79 23.52
C SER A 6 -6.97 -27.07 24.85
N PRO A 7 -6.21 -25.95 24.88
CA PRO A 7 -6.80 -24.76 24.30
C PRO A 7 -5.79 -23.74 23.72
N THR A 8 -6.34 -22.72 23.08
CA THR A 8 -5.78 -21.37 23.04
C THR A 8 -4.55 -21.16 22.17
N GLY A 9 -4.79 -20.91 20.89
CA GLY A 9 -3.97 -20.01 20.08
C GLY A 9 -4.73 -18.72 19.81
N GLY A 10 -5.13 -18.00 20.87
CA GLY A 10 -5.48 -16.59 20.72
C GLY A 10 -4.20 -15.89 20.32
N ALA A 11 -4.04 -15.60 19.02
CA ALA A 11 -2.96 -14.78 18.52
C ALA A 11 -3.12 -13.39 19.14
N SER A 12 -2.51 -13.21 20.31
CA SER A 12 -2.21 -11.90 20.85
C SER A 12 -1.23 -11.29 19.85
N LEU A 13 -1.71 -10.35 19.04
CA LEU A 13 -0.90 -9.50 18.17
C LEU A 13 0.16 -8.84 19.06
N GLY A 14 1.34 -9.43 19.12
CA GLY A 14 2.45 -8.87 19.87
C GLY A 14 2.93 -7.60 19.16
N PRO A 15 3.56 -6.64 19.87
CA PRO A 15 4.13 -5.43 19.25
C PRO A 15 5.30 -5.70 18.28
N ASN A 16 5.60 -6.97 17.99
CA ASN A 16 6.58 -7.46 17.03
C ASN A 16 5.92 -8.38 15.98
N ASP A 17 4.60 -8.28 15.80
CA ASP A 17 3.96 -8.82 14.60
C ASP A 17 4.55 -8.04 13.40
N PRO A 18 5.10 -8.70 12.37
CA PRO A 18 5.41 -7.99 11.14
C PRO A 18 4.07 -7.43 10.68
N VAL A 19 3.92 -6.10 10.76
CA VAL A 19 2.83 -5.41 10.08
C VAL A 19 2.81 -6.00 8.70
N GLU A 20 1.73 -6.68 8.30
CA GLU A 20 1.55 -7.12 6.92
C GLU A 20 1.89 -5.90 6.10
N GLU A 21 3.06 -5.94 5.44
CA GLU A 21 3.53 -4.86 4.61
C GLU A 21 2.37 -4.62 3.68
N ALA A 22 1.72 -3.47 3.78
CA ALA A 22 0.49 -3.22 3.05
C ALA A 22 0.83 -3.39 1.58
N ASP A 23 0.55 -4.57 1.03
CA ASP A 23 0.86 -4.97 -0.33
C ASP A 23 0.19 -3.95 -1.22
N GLY A 24 0.98 -3.05 -1.80
CA GLY A 24 0.63 -2.29 -2.98
C GLY A 24 -0.76 -1.64 -2.98
N TYR A 25 -1.06 -0.73 -2.04
CA TYR A 25 -2.05 0.31 -2.33
C TYR A 25 -1.43 1.32 -3.32
N SER A 26 -1.01 0.85 -4.49
CA SER A 26 -0.72 1.72 -5.60
C SER A 26 -2.04 2.06 -6.29
N ARG A 27 -2.46 3.32 -6.19
CA ARG A 27 -3.73 3.77 -6.78
C ARG A 27 -3.42 4.63 -7.99
N THR A 28 -3.80 4.15 -9.17
CA THR A 28 -3.74 4.96 -10.38
C THR A 28 -4.99 5.83 -10.51
N VAL A 29 -4.80 7.13 -10.68
CA VAL A 29 -5.86 8.13 -10.92
C VAL A 29 -5.57 8.89 -12.21
N TYR A 30 -6.60 9.31 -12.93
CA TYR A 30 -6.41 10.13 -14.13
C TYR A 30 -6.59 11.60 -13.76
N ARG A 31 -5.49 12.37 -13.74
CA ARG A 31 -5.51 13.82 -13.44
C ARG A 31 -4.45 14.55 -14.28
N GLU A 32 -4.47 15.87 -14.23
CA GLU A 32 -3.42 16.67 -14.86
C GLU A 32 -2.13 16.60 -14.05
N CYS A 33 -1.01 16.36 -14.74
CA CYS A 33 0.32 16.47 -14.16
C CYS A 33 0.76 17.94 -14.17
N ASP A 34 1.14 18.46 -13.01
CA ASP A 34 1.54 19.87 -12.84
C ASP A 34 2.85 20.20 -13.58
N LEU A 35 3.74 19.20 -13.77
CA LEU A 35 5.02 19.40 -14.45
C LEU A 35 4.91 19.45 -15.98
N CYS A 36 4.09 18.58 -16.57
CA CYS A 36 3.96 18.49 -18.03
C CYS A 36 2.65 19.07 -18.55
N GLU A 37 1.83 19.69 -17.67
CA GLU A 37 0.56 20.34 -17.98
C GLU A 37 -0.32 19.47 -18.89
N SER A 38 -0.34 18.16 -18.59
CA SER A 38 -0.95 17.13 -19.44
C SER A 38 -1.83 16.18 -18.63
N LEU A 39 -2.99 15.81 -19.19
CA LEU A 39 -3.87 14.79 -18.63
C LEU A 39 -3.27 13.39 -18.84
N THR A 40 -2.94 12.73 -17.73
CA THR A 40 -2.24 11.45 -17.73
C THR A 40 -2.64 10.63 -16.51
N ASP A 41 -2.28 9.36 -16.52
CA ASP A 41 -2.36 8.51 -15.34
C ASP A 41 -1.28 8.91 -14.33
N LEU A 42 -1.70 9.12 -13.09
CA LEU A 42 -0.83 9.31 -11.95
C LEU A 42 -0.98 8.11 -11.01
N THR A 43 0.11 7.39 -10.76
CA THR A 43 0.10 6.25 -9.84
C THR A 43 0.57 6.69 -8.47
N GLU A 44 -0.33 6.72 -7.50
CA GLU A 44 0.03 6.93 -6.09
C GLU A 44 0.84 5.72 -5.60
N SER A 45 1.98 5.93 -4.96
CA SER A 45 2.80 4.90 -4.34
C SER A 45 3.48 5.52 -3.12
N HIS A 46 3.25 4.95 -1.94
CA HIS A 46 3.81 5.44 -0.68
C HIS A 46 3.55 6.94 -0.38
N GLY A 47 2.40 7.47 -0.82
CA GLY A 47 2.02 8.87 -0.62
C GLY A 47 2.61 9.87 -1.62
N LEU A 48 3.22 9.38 -2.70
CA LEU A 48 3.68 10.19 -3.83
C LEU A 48 2.94 9.77 -5.10
N PHE A 49 2.68 10.70 -6.02
CA PHE A 49 2.13 10.37 -7.33
C PHE A 49 3.24 10.28 -8.38
N VAL A 50 3.23 9.24 -9.20
CA VAL A 50 4.15 9.09 -10.34
C VAL A 50 3.40 9.35 -11.62
N CYS A 51 3.88 10.28 -12.43
CA CYS A 51 3.29 10.61 -13.73
C CYS A 51 3.60 9.56 -14.80
N GLY A 52 2.59 9.00 -15.44
CA GLY A 52 2.77 8.03 -16.54
C GLY A 52 3.36 8.64 -17.81
N ALA A 53 3.27 9.96 -18.00
CA ALA A 53 3.77 10.64 -19.20
C ALA A 53 5.25 11.06 -19.11
N CYS A 54 5.69 11.60 -17.97
CA CYS A 54 7.05 12.07 -17.77
C CYS A 54 7.85 11.30 -16.70
N GLU A 55 7.23 10.29 -16.07
CA GLU A 55 7.83 9.44 -15.03
C GLU A 55 8.33 10.20 -13.79
N GLU A 56 7.92 11.47 -13.64
CA GLU A 56 8.29 12.33 -12.54
C GLU A 56 7.46 12.04 -11.28
N GLN A 57 8.08 12.18 -10.10
CA GLN A 57 7.42 12.09 -8.81
C GLN A 57 6.83 13.44 -8.40
N LEU A 58 5.55 13.42 -8.08
CA LEU A 58 4.75 14.57 -7.67
C LEU A 58 4.34 14.39 -6.20
N LEU A 59 4.29 15.51 -5.50
CA LEU A 59 3.63 15.59 -4.21
C LEU A 59 2.11 15.48 -4.40
N PRO A 60 1.38 14.93 -3.40
CA PRO A 60 -0.07 14.74 -3.46
C PRO A 60 -0.88 15.99 -3.78
#